data_AF-A0A7C1DZZ7-F1
#
_entry.id   AF-A0A7C1DZZ7-F1
#
_cell.length_a   1.000
_cell.length_b   1.000
_cell.length_c   1.000
_cell.angle_alpha   90.00
_cell.angle_beta   90.00
_cell.angle_gamma   90.00
#
_symmetry.space_group_name_H-M   'P 1'
#
loop_
_entity.id
_entity.type
_entity.pdbx_description
1 polymer ?
#
loop_
_entity_poly.entity_id
_entity_poly.type
_entity_poly.pdbx_seq_one_letter_code
_entity_poly.pdbx_strand_id
1 'polypeptide(L)'
;MLEQTIDYIRKIDDEIVSAKVKSYCETIGEKVPDNARLKLEIAKRLANPSADSEKFQSLSAKELSEIKKTIQRAEELAEYGDRLVAFRDLIIECDDAVPDAKLCLIAKDLTMRFSPELLLGESHSPYSLDARCENFANDYQTAYIAFHNSWHNERRRNEPRIRKLADMSRAADTLKAILDGSSEGEFDWIAKTEKILLLPLCEEISSPKIGFAPYCPNCGLRYGRAYDWSELDLLEREIERSLENCQTQIAKKLATDLVRRSSEDPLSGLVEAINVSDLSKLPSILTDDVIDALRKVLK
;
A
#
# COMPACT_ATOMS: atom_id res chain seq x y z
N MET A 1 20.57 -16.64 -47.28
CA MET A 1 20.50 -15.39 -46.48
C MET A 1 19.50 -14.39 -47.06
N LEU A 2 19.72 -13.84 -48.25
CA LEU A 2 18.80 -12.87 -48.89
C LEU A 2 17.44 -13.48 -49.27
N GLU A 3 17.43 -14.58 -50.04
CA GLU A 3 16.18 -15.27 -50.43
C GLU A 3 15.38 -15.76 -49.22
N GLN A 4 16.05 -16.39 -48.25
CA GLN A 4 15.42 -16.80 -46.98
C GLN A 4 14.78 -15.63 -46.20
N THR A 5 15.32 -14.42 -46.31
CA THR A 5 14.78 -13.23 -45.65
C THR A 5 13.53 -12.74 -46.38
N ILE A 6 13.56 -12.72 -47.71
CA ILE A 6 12.40 -12.36 -48.54
C ILE A 6 11.28 -13.40 -48.38
N ASP A 7 11.60 -14.69 -48.36
CA ASP A 7 10.64 -15.77 -48.14
C ASP A 7 9.99 -15.71 -46.75
N TYR A 8 10.75 -15.29 -45.74
CA TYR A 8 10.18 -15.01 -44.43
C TYR A 8 9.20 -13.84 -44.49
N ILE A 9 9.59 -12.70 -45.08
CA ILE A 9 8.73 -11.51 -45.21
C ILE A 9 7.40 -11.83 -45.92
N ARG A 10 7.44 -12.66 -46.97
CA ARG A 10 6.26 -13.07 -47.75
C ARG A 10 5.26 -13.95 -46.98
N LYS A 11 5.68 -14.59 -45.90
CA LYS A 11 4.84 -15.51 -45.12
C LYS A 11 4.09 -14.82 -43.98
N ILE A 12 4.37 -13.54 -43.75
CA ILE A 12 3.88 -12.82 -42.59
C ILE A 12 2.49 -12.27 -42.87
N ASP A 13 1.59 -12.43 -41.90
CA ASP A 13 0.29 -11.80 -41.90
C ASP A 13 0.43 -10.33 -41.48
N ASP A 14 0.82 -9.49 -42.44
CA ASP A 14 1.06 -8.06 -42.24
C ASP A 14 -0.14 -7.31 -41.65
N GLU A 15 -1.38 -7.74 -41.99
CA GLU A 15 -2.58 -7.08 -41.49
C GLU A 15 -2.76 -7.31 -39.99
N ILE A 16 -2.58 -8.55 -39.53
CA ILE A 16 -2.62 -8.88 -38.10
C ILE A 16 -1.51 -8.16 -37.34
N VAL A 17 -0.28 -8.22 -37.84
CA VAL A 17 0.89 -7.60 -37.19
C VAL A 17 0.73 -6.09 -37.10
N SER A 18 0.37 -5.42 -38.19
CA SER A 18 0.16 -3.97 -38.21
C SER A 18 -0.98 -3.52 -37.30
N ALA A 19 -2.09 -4.27 -37.26
CA ALA A 19 -3.22 -3.97 -36.38
C ALA A 19 -2.84 -4.09 -34.91
N LYS A 20 -2.10 -5.14 -34.52
CA LYS A 20 -1.65 -5.35 -33.14
C LYS A 20 -0.61 -4.32 -32.69
N VAL A 21 0.36 -3.98 -33.55
CA VAL A 21 1.33 -2.90 -33.26
C VAL A 21 0.61 -1.57 -33.03
N LYS A 22 -0.36 -1.25 -33.89
CA LYS A 22 -1.17 -0.04 -33.75
C LYS A 22 -1.97 -0.05 -32.44
N SER A 23 -2.65 -1.17 -32.14
CA SER A 23 -3.41 -1.35 -30.90
C SER A 23 -2.55 -1.16 -29.66
N TYR A 24 -1.33 -1.72 -29.64
CA TYR A 24 -0.39 -1.55 -28.54
C TYR A 24 -0.02 -0.07 -28.35
N CYS A 25 0.40 0.60 -29.43
CA CYS A 25 0.79 2.02 -29.38
C CYS A 25 -0.37 2.90 -28.88
N GLU A 26 -1.57 2.70 -29.43
CA GLU A 26 -2.77 3.44 -29.01
C GLU A 26 -3.10 3.22 -27.53
N THR A 27 -2.96 1.99 -27.04
CA THR A 27 -3.22 1.64 -25.63
C THR A 27 -2.29 2.35 -24.67
N ILE A 28 -1.01 2.51 -25.03
CA ILE A 28 -0.04 3.22 -24.19
C ILE A 28 0.02 4.73 -24.46
N GLY A 29 -0.83 5.25 -25.37
CA GLY A 29 -0.93 6.68 -25.69
C GLY A 29 0.12 7.20 -26.67
N GLU A 30 0.77 6.31 -27.42
CA GLU A 30 1.85 6.64 -28.36
C GLU A 30 1.45 6.33 -29.82
N LYS A 31 2.22 6.84 -30.77
CA LYS A 31 2.05 6.54 -32.20
C LYS A 31 3.04 5.46 -32.61
N VAL A 32 2.72 4.74 -33.69
CA VAL A 32 3.70 3.84 -34.31
C VAL A 32 4.88 4.70 -34.80
N PRO A 33 6.14 4.38 -34.41
CA PRO A 33 7.30 5.14 -34.82
C PRO A 33 7.45 5.17 -36.34
N ASP A 34 7.78 6.32 -36.92
CA ASP A 34 7.84 6.49 -38.38
C ASP A 34 8.80 5.51 -39.07
N ASN A 35 9.94 5.22 -38.44
CA ASN A 35 10.91 4.24 -38.94
C ASN A 35 10.32 2.82 -38.99
N ALA A 36 9.61 2.41 -37.93
CA ALA A 36 8.95 1.11 -37.89
C ALA A 36 7.80 1.02 -38.91
N ARG A 37 6.98 2.08 -39.00
CA ARG A 37 5.89 2.19 -39.98
C ARG A 37 6.40 2.06 -41.42
N LEU A 38 7.48 2.75 -41.78
CA LEU A 38 8.08 2.67 -43.11
C LEU A 38 8.60 1.25 -43.41
N LYS A 39 9.28 0.61 -42.45
CA LYS A 39 9.80 -0.76 -42.61
C LYS A 39 8.69 -1.80 -42.79
N LEU A 40 7.59 -1.67 -42.05
CA LEU A 40 6.40 -2.51 -42.21
C LEU A 40 5.70 -2.27 -43.56
N GLU A 41 5.60 -1.02 -44.02
CA GLU A 41 5.03 -0.72 -45.34
C GLU A 41 5.88 -1.31 -46.49
N ILE A 42 7.21 -1.24 -46.37
CA ILE A 42 8.12 -1.89 -47.33
C ILE A 42 7.93 -3.42 -47.29
N ALA A 43 7.82 -4.01 -46.11
CA ALA A 43 7.58 -5.44 -45.95
C ALA A 43 6.28 -5.89 -46.64
N LYS A 44 5.19 -5.14 -46.45
CA LYS A 44 3.88 -5.40 -47.11
C LYS A 44 3.99 -5.41 -48.63
N ARG A 45 4.72 -4.45 -49.20
CA ARG A 45 4.94 -4.36 -50.65
C ARG A 45 5.83 -5.50 -51.18
N LEU A 46 6.81 -5.94 -50.39
CA LEU A 46 7.65 -7.10 -50.74
C LEU A 46 6.87 -8.43 -50.68
N ALA A 47 5.89 -8.52 -49.79
CA ALA A 47 4.99 -9.67 -49.68
C ALA A 47 4.00 -9.77 -50.85
N ASN A 48 3.55 -8.63 -51.39
CA ASN A 48 2.61 -8.54 -52.51
C ASN A 48 3.20 -7.77 -53.70
N PRO A 49 4.09 -8.38 -54.50
CA PRO A 49 4.74 -7.69 -55.61
C PRO A 49 3.73 -7.34 -56.72
N SER A 50 3.31 -6.07 -56.78
CA SER A 50 2.67 -5.50 -57.96
C SER A 50 3.71 -5.01 -58.98
N ALA A 51 3.26 -4.58 -60.17
CA ALA A 51 4.13 -4.09 -61.24
C ALA A 51 5.01 -2.87 -60.86
N ASP A 52 4.71 -2.18 -59.74
CA ASP A 52 5.51 -1.06 -59.18
C ASP A 52 6.72 -1.51 -58.32
N SER A 53 7.06 -2.80 -58.34
CA SER A 53 8.10 -3.41 -57.49
C SER A 53 9.55 -3.09 -57.88
N GLU A 54 9.79 -2.44 -59.02
CA GLU A 54 11.15 -2.07 -59.48
C GLU A 54 11.90 -1.13 -58.52
N LYS A 55 11.20 -0.29 -57.75
CA LYS A 55 11.84 0.63 -56.77
C LYS A 55 12.42 -0.07 -55.54
N PHE A 56 12.06 -1.32 -55.27
CA PHE A 56 12.49 -2.06 -54.08
C PHE A 56 13.44 -3.22 -54.39
N GLN A 57 13.77 -3.44 -55.67
CA GLN A 57 14.82 -4.39 -56.10
C GLN A 57 16.24 -3.93 -55.73
N SER A 58 16.41 -2.73 -55.17
CA SER A 58 17.72 -2.16 -54.78
C SER A 58 17.98 -2.12 -53.27
N LEU A 59 17.20 -2.83 -52.44
CA LEU A 59 17.48 -2.88 -51.00
C LEU A 59 18.77 -3.66 -50.72
N SER A 60 19.65 -3.05 -49.93
CA SER A 60 20.87 -3.70 -49.45
C SER A 60 20.55 -4.84 -48.48
N ALA A 61 21.49 -5.78 -48.33
CA ALA A 61 21.37 -6.86 -47.36
C ALA A 61 21.18 -6.35 -45.92
N LYS A 62 21.73 -5.17 -45.60
CA LYS A 62 21.57 -4.53 -44.30
C LYS A 62 20.13 -4.06 -44.10
N GLU A 63 19.56 -3.34 -45.07
CA GLU A 63 18.17 -2.86 -45.01
C GLU A 63 17.18 -4.01 -44.91
N LEU A 64 17.37 -5.08 -45.68
CA LEU A 64 16.53 -6.28 -45.60
C LEU A 64 16.65 -6.98 -44.23
N SER A 65 17.85 -7.01 -43.65
CA SER A 65 18.03 -7.55 -42.30
C SER A 65 17.36 -6.68 -41.24
N GLU A 66 17.38 -5.36 -41.39
CA GLU A 66 16.70 -4.45 -40.46
C GLU A 66 15.18 -4.56 -40.57
N ILE A 67 14.64 -4.64 -41.79
CA ILE A 67 13.21 -4.88 -42.03
C ILE A 67 12.78 -6.19 -41.37
N LYS A 68 13.53 -7.28 -41.61
CA LYS A 68 13.26 -8.58 -40.98
C LYS A 68 13.21 -8.47 -39.46
N LYS A 69 14.18 -7.80 -38.84
CA LYS A 69 14.21 -7.60 -37.38
C LYS A 69 12.98 -6.83 -36.89
N THR A 70 12.61 -5.74 -37.56
CA THR A 70 11.42 -4.96 -37.18
C THR A 70 10.16 -5.81 -37.27
N ILE A 71 10.02 -6.65 -38.30
CA ILE A 71 8.85 -7.52 -38.41
C ILE A 71 8.84 -8.59 -37.30
N GLN A 72 9.98 -9.23 -37.01
CA GLN A 72 10.09 -10.18 -35.90
C GLN A 72 9.64 -9.55 -34.58
N ARG A 73 10.08 -8.31 -34.30
CA ARG A 73 9.65 -7.59 -33.10
C ARG A 73 8.18 -7.21 -33.14
N ALA A 74 7.64 -6.90 -34.31
CA ALA A 74 6.22 -6.63 -34.47
C ALA A 74 5.36 -7.89 -34.24
N GLU A 75 5.83 -9.07 -34.66
CA GLU A 75 5.22 -10.37 -34.34
C GLU A 75 5.30 -10.65 -32.83
N GLU A 76 6.45 -10.45 -32.20
CA GLU A 76 6.58 -10.58 -30.73
C GLU A 76 5.62 -9.63 -30.01
N LEU A 77 5.44 -8.39 -30.49
CA LEU A 77 4.49 -7.44 -29.91
C LEU A 77 3.03 -7.87 -30.14
N ALA A 78 2.73 -8.52 -31.26
CA ALA A 78 1.41 -9.10 -31.50
C ALA A 78 1.09 -10.27 -30.57
N GLU A 79 2.10 -11.03 -30.15
CA GLU A 79 1.97 -12.13 -29.20
C GLU A 79 1.92 -11.65 -27.74
N TYR A 80 2.83 -10.76 -27.34
CA TYR A 80 3.02 -10.36 -25.93
C TYR A 80 2.40 -9.00 -25.57
N GLY A 81 1.91 -8.23 -26.54
CA GLY A 81 1.49 -6.84 -26.35
C GLY A 81 0.46 -6.65 -25.24
N ASP A 82 -0.59 -7.48 -25.20
CA ASP A 82 -1.65 -7.39 -24.19
C ASP A 82 -1.10 -7.64 -22.77
N ARG A 83 -0.15 -8.59 -22.65
CA ARG A 83 0.51 -8.90 -21.37
C ARG A 83 1.51 -7.82 -20.96
N LEU A 84 2.25 -7.25 -21.92
CA LEU A 84 3.14 -6.11 -21.68
C LEU A 84 2.36 -4.88 -21.19
N VAL A 85 1.17 -4.62 -21.72
CA VAL A 85 0.28 -3.56 -21.20
C VAL A 85 -0.09 -3.85 -19.74
N ALA A 86 -0.52 -5.06 -19.42
CA ALA A 86 -0.87 -5.43 -18.04
C ALA A 86 0.33 -5.29 -17.07
N PHE A 87 1.53 -5.67 -17.50
CA PHE A 87 2.75 -5.46 -16.72
C PHE A 87 3.07 -3.97 -16.53
N ARG A 88 2.93 -3.17 -17.58
CA ARG A 88 3.15 -1.72 -17.52
C ARG A 88 2.23 -1.08 -16.48
N ASP A 89 0.95 -1.42 -16.52
CA ASP A 89 -0.04 -0.86 -15.61
C ASP A 89 0.25 -1.28 -14.16
N LEU A 90 0.59 -2.55 -13.91
CA LEU A 90 1.08 -3.01 -12.62
C LEU A 90 2.29 -2.17 -12.15
N ILE A 91 3.32 -2.03 -12.99
CA ILE A 91 4.56 -1.34 -12.64
C ILE A 91 4.32 0.14 -12.32
N ILE A 92 3.50 0.83 -13.13
CA ILE A 92 3.14 2.23 -12.90
C ILE A 92 2.37 2.38 -11.59
N GLU A 93 1.40 1.50 -11.34
CA GLU A 93 0.68 1.52 -10.07
C GLU A 93 1.55 1.08 -8.88
N CYS A 94 2.73 0.50 -9.09
CA CYS A 94 3.68 0.18 -8.03
C CYS A 94 4.64 1.34 -7.66
N ASP A 95 4.95 2.26 -8.58
CA ASP A 95 6.12 3.18 -8.49
C ASP A 95 6.14 4.05 -7.20
N ASP A 96 4.98 4.40 -6.64
CA ASP A 96 4.85 5.23 -5.42
C ASP A 96 4.53 4.44 -4.13
N ALA A 97 4.50 3.11 -4.17
CA ALA A 97 3.97 2.31 -3.06
C ALA A 97 4.86 1.14 -2.61
N VAL A 98 5.89 0.77 -3.36
CA VAL A 98 6.72 -0.39 -3.01
C VAL A 98 7.75 -0.03 -1.93
N PRO A 99 7.69 -0.62 -0.71
CA PRO A 99 8.66 -0.36 0.34
C PRO A 99 10.05 -0.93 0.03
N ASP A 100 10.12 -1.92 -0.86
CA ASP A 100 11.35 -2.59 -1.25
C ASP A 100 12.12 -1.77 -2.30
N ALA A 101 13.28 -1.25 -1.89
CA ALA A 101 14.12 -0.41 -2.74
C ALA A 101 14.61 -1.13 -4.01
N LYS A 102 14.84 -2.45 -3.95
CA LYS A 102 15.28 -3.24 -5.12
C LYS A 102 14.15 -3.35 -6.14
N LEU A 103 12.93 -3.67 -5.68
CA LEU A 103 11.76 -3.70 -6.55
C LEU A 103 11.45 -2.33 -7.15
N CYS A 104 11.58 -1.24 -6.39
CA CYS A 104 11.42 0.12 -6.90
C CYS A 104 12.43 0.46 -8.02
N LEU A 105 13.71 0.09 -7.86
CA LEU A 105 14.71 0.30 -8.90
C LEU A 105 14.41 -0.50 -10.17
N ILE A 106 13.98 -1.76 -10.03
CA ILE A 106 13.60 -2.59 -11.17
C ILE A 106 12.37 -2.00 -11.88
N ALA A 107 11.36 -1.57 -11.13
CA ALA A 107 10.16 -0.93 -11.67
C ALA A 107 10.53 0.30 -12.53
N LYS A 108 11.35 1.21 -11.99
CA LYS A 108 11.82 2.40 -12.72
C LYS A 108 12.58 2.06 -14.01
N ASP A 109 13.46 1.06 -13.95
CA ASP A 109 14.19 0.58 -15.12
C ASP A 109 13.26 -0.03 -16.19
N LEU A 110 12.21 -0.75 -15.78
CA LEU A 110 11.25 -1.35 -16.70
C LEU A 110 10.29 -0.32 -17.31
N THR A 111 9.81 0.66 -16.54
CA THR A 111 8.91 1.72 -17.03
C THR A 111 9.48 2.45 -18.25
N MET A 112 10.80 2.69 -18.25
CA MET A 112 11.48 3.37 -19.35
C MET A 112 11.56 2.55 -20.66
N ARG A 113 11.15 1.27 -20.65
CA ARG A 113 11.37 0.33 -21.77
C ARG A 113 10.11 -0.01 -22.57
N PHE A 114 8.94 0.47 -22.15
CA PHE A 114 7.67 0.22 -22.85
C PHE A 114 7.43 1.09 -24.09
N SER A 115 8.32 2.03 -24.42
CA SER A 115 8.17 2.88 -25.61
C SER A 115 8.21 2.03 -26.90
N PRO A 116 7.29 2.27 -27.87
CA PRO A 116 7.30 1.61 -29.17
C PRO A 116 8.61 1.81 -29.94
N GLU A 117 9.27 2.96 -29.81
CA GLU A 117 10.58 3.22 -30.43
C GLU A 117 11.64 2.21 -29.95
N LEU A 118 11.64 1.89 -28.66
CA LEU A 118 12.60 0.94 -28.08
C LEU A 118 12.25 -0.51 -28.43
N LEU A 119 10.95 -0.82 -28.43
CA LEU A 119 10.42 -2.14 -28.71
C LEU A 119 10.53 -2.54 -30.17
N LEU A 120 10.26 -1.64 -31.12
CA LEU A 120 10.35 -1.91 -32.55
C LEU A 120 11.72 -1.56 -33.15
N GLY A 121 12.56 -0.87 -32.37
CA GLY A 121 13.93 -0.44 -32.73
C GLY A 121 14.98 -1.53 -32.56
N GLU A 122 16.18 -1.17 -32.06
CA GLU A 122 17.25 -2.15 -31.78
C GLU A 122 17.48 -2.41 -30.28
N SER A 123 16.86 -1.64 -29.39
CA SER A 123 17.19 -1.62 -27.96
C SER A 123 16.67 -2.82 -27.17
N HIS A 124 15.35 -3.07 -27.18
CA HIS A 124 14.73 -4.10 -26.35
C HIS A 124 13.71 -4.88 -27.19
N SER A 125 13.87 -6.21 -27.31
CA SER A 125 12.82 -7.00 -28.00
C SER A 125 11.62 -7.18 -27.06
N PRO A 126 10.38 -7.17 -27.57
CA PRO A 126 9.19 -7.41 -26.75
C PRO A 126 9.28 -8.72 -25.95
N TYR A 127 9.78 -9.81 -26.54
CA TYR A 127 10.02 -11.07 -25.83
C TYR A 127 10.94 -10.90 -24.61
N SER A 128 12.05 -10.18 -24.77
CA SER A 128 13.01 -9.96 -23.68
C SER A 128 12.47 -9.06 -22.58
N LEU A 129 11.63 -8.06 -22.93
CA LEU A 129 10.98 -7.20 -21.95
C LEU A 129 9.95 -7.99 -21.16
N ASP A 130 9.14 -8.79 -21.85
CA ASP A 130 8.10 -9.62 -21.26
C ASP A 130 8.67 -10.59 -20.20
N ALA A 131 9.74 -11.32 -20.52
CA ALA A 131 10.41 -12.20 -19.57
C ALA A 131 10.95 -11.45 -18.33
N ARG A 132 11.40 -10.20 -18.50
CA ARG A 132 11.87 -9.38 -17.37
C ARG A 132 10.71 -8.86 -16.51
N CYS A 133 9.61 -8.48 -17.14
CA CYS A 133 8.39 -8.08 -16.45
C CYS A 133 7.76 -9.25 -15.69
N GLU A 134 7.82 -10.47 -16.23
CA GLU A 134 7.37 -11.68 -15.55
C GLU A 134 8.17 -11.94 -14.27
N ASN A 135 9.50 -11.83 -14.34
CA ASN A 135 10.35 -11.94 -13.15
C ASN A 135 10.02 -10.86 -12.11
N PHE A 136 9.84 -9.61 -12.53
CA PHE A 136 9.43 -8.54 -11.63
C PHE A 136 8.08 -8.83 -10.97
N ALA A 137 7.08 -9.27 -11.73
CA ALA A 137 5.76 -9.56 -11.19
C ALA A 137 5.80 -10.72 -10.18
N ASN A 138 6.60 -11.75 -10.43
CA ASN A 138 6.80 -12.86 -9.50
C ASN A 138 7.45 -12.39 -8.18
N ASP A 139 8.50 -11.58 -8.26
CA ASP A 139 9.17 -11.02 -7.08
C ASP A 139 8.22 -10.09 -6.31
N TYR A 140 7.50 -9.21 -7.01
CA TYR A 140 6.51 -8.30 -6.44
C TYR A 140 5.38 -9.07 -5.73
N GLN A 141 4.77 -10.05 -6.40
CA GLN A 141 3.68 -10.85 -5.82
C GLN A 141 4.14 -11.58 -4.57
N THR A 142 5.34 -12.18 -4.59
CA THR A 142 5.91 -12.86 -3.44
C THR A 142 6.04 -11.93 -2.24
N ALA A 143 6.62 -10.75 -2.46
CA ALA A 143 6.80 -9.74 -1.43
C ALA A 143 5.46 -9.20 -0.90
N TYR A 144 4.51 -8.97 -1.80
CA TYR A 144 3.17 -8.49 -1.47
C TYR A 144 2.36 -9.51 -0.67
N ILE A 145 2.38 -10.80 -1.02
CA ILE A 145 1.68 -11.86 -0.27
C ILE A 145 2.23 -11.97 1.15
N ALA A 146 3.56 -11.95 1.30
CA ALA A 146 4.21 -11.98 2.60
C ALA A 146 3.77 -10.79 3.46
N PHE A 147 3.78 -9.58 2.89
CA PHE A 147 3.30 -8.37 3.53
C PHE A 147 1.83 -8.46 3.93
N HIS A 148 0.94 -8.83 3.00
CA HIS A 148 -0.50 -8.94 3.24
C HIS A 148 -0.80 -9.90 4.38
N ASN A 149 -0.25 -11.12 4.31
CA ASN A 149 -0.51 -12.15 5.30
C ASN A 149 0.08 -11.76 6.67
N SER A 150 1.28 -11.16 6.69
CA SER A 150 1.88 -10.64 7.92
C SER A 150 1.02 -9.55 8.57
N TRP A 151 0.61 -8.55 7.79
CA TRP A 151 -0.18 -7.43 8.29
C TRP A 151 -1.54 -7.87 8.82
N HIS A 152 -2.26 -8.75 8.11
CA HIS A 152 -3.54 -9.27 8.60
C HIS A 152 -3.38 -10.19 9.82
N ASN A 153 -2.30 -10.96 9.91
CA ASN A 153 -1.98 -11.72 11.12
C ASN A 153 -1.75 -10.79 12.32
N GLU A 154 -1.08 -9.66 12.12
CA GLU A 154 -0.87 -8.64 13.15
C GLU A 154 -2.17 -7.92 13.53
N ARG A 155 -3.02 -7.55 12.56
CA ARG A 155 -4.37 -7.03 12.80
C ARG A 155 -5.16 -7.95 13.73
N ARG A 156 -5.21 -9.26 13.41
CA ARG A 156 -5.94 -10.25 14.23
C ARG A 156 -5.37 -10.37 15.65
N ARG A 157 -4.03 -10.34 15.79
CA ARG A 157 -3.36 -10.35 17.11
C ARG A 157 -3.66 -9.09 17.93
N ASN A 158 -3.76 -7.94 17.29
CA ASN A 158 -4.03 -6.66 17.96
C ASN A 158 -5.52 -6.41 18.23
N GLU A 159 -6.45 -7.18 17.65
CA GLU A 159 -7.90 -6.95 17.85
C GLU A 159 -8.33 -6.88 19.33
N PRO A 160 -7.94 -7.83 20.22
CA PRO A 160 -8.29 -7.73 21.63
C PRO A 160 -7.70 -6.48 22.30
N ARG A 161 -6.48 -6.10 21.92
CA ARG A 161 -5.79 -4.90 22.42
C ARG A 161 -6.52 -3.63 22.00
N ILE A 162 -6.94 -3.52 20.74
CA ILE A 162 -7.70 -2.38 20.22
C ILE A 162 -9.06 -2.25 20.93
N ARG A 163 -9.76 -3.38 21.16
CA ARG A 163 -11.03 -3.37 21.91
C ARG A 163 -10.84 -2.86 23.35
N LYS A 164 -9.80 -3.33 24.05
CA LYS A 164 -9.44 -2.84 25.38
C LYS A 164 -9.16 -1.34 25.37
N LEU A 165 -8.43 -0.84 24.36
CA LEU A 165 -8.16 0.60 24.22
C LEU A 165 -9.43 1.42 23.97
N ALA A 166 -10.38 0.91 23.19
CA ALA A 166 -11.67 1.56 23.01
C ALA A 166 -12.45 1.67 24.34
N ASP A 167 -12.42 0.62 25.17
CA ASP A 167 -13.02 0.66 26.51
C ASP A 167 -12.32 1.65 27.43
N MET A 168 -10.99 1.65 27.44
CA MET A 168 -10.19 2.60 28.22
C MET A 168 -10.39 4.05 27.77
N SER A 169 -10.55 4.28 26.46
CA SER A 169 -10.84 5.61 25.89
C SER A 169 -12.18 6.13 26.42
N ARG A 170 -13.24 5.30 26.36
CA ARG A 170 -14.56 5.66 26.90
C ARG A 170 -14.53 5.94 28.40
N ALA A 171 -13.78 5.14 29.15
CA ALA A 171 -13.58 5.38 30.58
C ALA A 171 -12.88 6.71 30.83
N ALA A 172 -11.78 6.99 30.12
CA ALA A 172 -11.04 8.25 30.27
C ALA A 172 -11.90 9.47 29.95
N ASP A 173 -12.66 9.45 28.85
CA ASP A 173 -13.61 10.52 28.50
C ASP A 173 -14.68 10.73 29.58
N THR A 174 -15.24 9.64 30.10
CA THR A 174 -16.26 9.72 31.17
C THR A 174 -15.69 10.34 32.43
N LEU A 175 -14.49 9.91 32.86
CA LEU A 175 -13.84 10.47 34.04
C LEU A 175 -13.48 11.96 33.84
N LYS A 176 -13.07 12.33 32.64
CA LYS A 176 -12.75 13.71 32.28
C LYS A 176 -13.98 14.61 32.32
N ALA A 177 -15.11 14.17 31.74
CA ALA A 177 -16.37 14.89 31.78
C ALA A 177 -16.86 15.12 33.23
N ILE A 178 -16.74 14.10 34.10
CA ILE A 178 -17.03 14.23 35.53
C ILE A 178 -16.13 15.27 36.20
N LEU A 179 -14.82 15.27 35.88
CA LEU A 179 -13.87 16.22 36.47
C LEU A 179 -14.14 17.67 36.06
N ASP A 180 -14.57 17.88 34.83
CA ASP A 180 -14.83 19.20 34.24
C ASP A 180 -16.26 19.70 34.48
N GLY A 181 -17.18 18.81 34.89
CA GLY A 181 -18.60 19.12 35.02
C GLY A 181 -19.30 19.31 33.67
N SER A 182 -18.76 18.71 32.60
CA SER A 182 -19.34 18.72 31.26
C SER A 182 -20.15 17.45 30.99
N SER A 183 -20.97 17.48 29.93
CA SER A 183 -21.70 16.29 29.43
C SER A 183 -20.87 15.42 28.50
N GLU A 184 -19.76 15.96 27.97
CA GLU A 184 -18.92 15.30 26.96
C GLU A 184 -17.45 15.40 27.37
N GLY A 185 -16.70 14.33 27.07
CA GLY A 185 -15.24 14.29 27.17
C GLY A 185 -14.59 15.04 26.01
N GLU A 186 -13.28 15.29 26.11
CA GLU A 186 -12.52 16.09 25.13
C GLU A 186 -11.69 15.22 24.16
N PHE A 187 -11.55 13.92 24.43
CA PHE A 187 -10.60 13.09 23.69
C PHE A 187 -11.18 12.55 22.38
N ASP A 188 -10.36 12.55 21.32
CA ASP A 188 -10.71 11.97 20.03
C ASP A 188 -10.40 10.46 19.92
N TRP A 189 -9.99 9.84 21.03
CA TRP A 189 -9.48 8.46 21.06
C TRP A 189 -10.54 7.41 20.72
N ILE A 190 -11.81 7.65 21.05
CA ILE A 190 -12.90 6.75 20.64
C ILE A 190 -12.95 6.69 19.11
N ALA A 191 -12.99 7.85 18.44
CA ALA A 191 -13.00 7.90 16.98
C ALA A 191 -11.73 7.27 16.36
N LYS A 192 -10.55 7.44 16.98
CA LYS A 192 -9.30 6.81 16.54
C LYS A 192 -9.36 5.28 16.66
N THR A 193 -9.75 4.76 17.83
CA THR A 193 -9.84 3.30 18.06
C THR A 193 -10.92 2.65 17.19
N GLU A 194 -12.06 3.29 16.98
CA GLU A 194 -13.10 2.83 16.05
C GLU A 194 -12.60 2.75 14.61
N LYS A 195 -11.87 3.77 14.13
CA LYS A 195 -11.25 3.74 12.79
C LYS A 195 -10.32 2.53 12.61
N ILE A 196 -9.54 2.18 13.64
CA ILE A 196 -8.65 1.00 13.60
C ILE A 196 -9.47 -0.29 13.57
N LEU A 197 -10.58 -0.38 14.32
CA LEU A 197 -11.46 -1.56 14.31
C LEU A 197 -12.14 -1.77 12.95
N LEU A 198 -12.44 -0.68 12.23
CA LEU A 198 -13.02 -0.69 10.89
C LEU A 198 -12.02 -1.11 9.80
N LEU A 199 -10.73 -1.23 10.11
CA LEU A 199 -9.76 -1.76 9.15
C LEU A 199 -10.15 -3.19 8.72
N PRO A 200 -10.13 -3.46 7.40
CA PRO A 200 -10.68 -4.70 6.86
C PRO A 200 -9.90 -5.92 7.36
N LEU A 201 -10.64 -7.01 7.57
CA LEU A 201 -10.08 -8.35 7.74
C LEU A 201 -10.06 -9.06 6.39
N CYS A 202 -8.96 -9.75 6.12
CA CYS A 202 -8.86 -10.65 4.99
C CYS A 202 -8.35 -12.01 5.45
N GLU A 203 -8.76 -13.06 4.75
CA GLU A 203 -8.13 -14.37 4.83
C GLU A 203 -6.74 -14.34 4.20
N GLU A 204 -5.93 -15.36 4.51
CA GLU A 204 -4.64 -15.51 3.85
C GLU A 204 -4.81 -15.75 2.34
N ILE A 205 -3.95 -15.10 1.57
CA ILE A 205 -3.97 -15.18 0.11
C ILE A 205 -2.73 -15.89 -0.42
N SER A 206 -2.85 -16.42 -1.64
CA SER A 206 -1.78 -17.06 -2.41
C SER A 206 -1.66 -16.43 -3.81
N SER A 207 -0.52 -16.62 -4.45
CA SER A 207 -0.12 -16.00 -5.73
C SER A 207 -1.19 -16.00 -6.84
N PRO A 208 -1.92 -17.09 -7.15
CA PRO A 208 -2.88 -17.07 -8.26
C PRO A 208 -4.11 -16.17 -8.03
N LYS A 209 -4.32 -15.62 -6.83
CA LYS A 209 -5.50 -14.80 -6.52
C LYS A 209 -5.37 -13.31 -6.86
N ILE A 210 -4.15 -12.81 -7.11
CA ILE A 210 -3.90 -11.35 -7.23
C ILE A 210 -3.69 -10.91 -8.70
N GLY A 211 -3.17 -11.78 -9.56
CA GLY A 211 -2.91 -11.43 -10.96
C GLY A 211 -1.97 -10.23 -11.12
N PHE A 212 -2.32 -9.29 -12.00
CA PHE A 212 -1.57 -8.04 -12.24
C PHE A 212 -2.07 -6.85 -11.39
N ALA A 213 -2.92 -7.08 -10.38
CA ALA A 213 -3.42 -6.00 -9.52
C ALA A 213 -2.43 -5.70 -8.38
N PRO A 214 -2.17 -4.43 -8.04
CA PRO A 214 -1.29 -4.07 -6.92
C PRO A 214 -2.00 -4.07 -5.55
N TYR A 215 -3.25 -4.53 -5.49
CA TYR A 215 -4.07 -4.58 -4.28
C TYR A 215 -4.82 -5.91 -4.16
N CYS A 216 -5.23 -6.23 -2.93
CA CYS A 216 -6.05 -7.41 -2.67
C CYS A 216 -7.48 -7.15 -3.17
N PRO A 217 -8.07 -8.02 -4.00
CA PRO A 217 -9.45 -7.83 -4.47
C PRO A 217 -10.50 -7.91 -3.35
N ASN A 218 -10.15 -8.53 -2.20
CA ASN A 218 -11.09 -8.73 -1.09
C ASN A 218 -11.05 -7.59 -0.06
N CYS A 219 -9.85 -7.12 0.31
CA CYS A 219 -9.69 -6.12 1.36
C CYS A 219 -9.17 -4.76 0.88
N GLY A 220 -8.78 -4.63 -0.40
CA GLY A 220 -8.25 -3.40 -0.97
C GLY A 220 -6.87 -2.99 -0.44
N LEU A 221 -6.24 -3.81 0.42
CA LEU A 221 -4.90 -3.51 0.95
C LEU A 221 -3.91 -3.42 -0.21
N ARG A 222 -3.14 -2.33 -0.26
CA ARG A 222 -2.07 -2.10 -1.23
C ARG A 222 -0.71 -2.32 -0.57
N TYR A 223 0.25 -2.84 -1.34
CA TYR A 223 1.59 -3.06 -0.80
C TYR A 223 2.17 -1.75 -0.22
N GLY A 224 2.69 -1.80 1.00
CA GLY A 224 3.31 -0.63 1.65
C GLY A 224 2.36 0.42 2.20
N ARG A 225 1.04 0.32 1.94
CA ARG A 225 0.02 1.27 2.41
C ARG A 225 -0.89 0.66 3.47
N ALA A 226 -0.26 0.12 4.51
CA ALA A 226 -0.91 -0.43 5.69
C ALA A 226 -1.02 0.62 6.82
N TYR A 227 -1.94 0.39 7.76
CA TYR A 227 -1.89 1.06 9.05
C TYR A 227 -0.58 0.69 9.78
N ASP A 228 0.12 1.68 10.32
CA ASP A 228 1.33 1.47 11.11
C ASP A 228 0.97 1.11 12.55
N TRP A 229 1.26 -0.15 12.93
CA TRP A 229 0.99 -0.64 14.26
C TRP A 229 1.77 0.09 15.36
N SER A 230 2.85 0.82 15.03
CA SER A 230 3.55 1.67 15.99
C SER A 230 2.68 2.82 16.52
N GLU A 231 1.70 3.29 15.74
CA GLU A 231 0.74 4.30 16.18
C GLU A 231 -0.18 3.76 17.29
N LEU A 232 -0.42 2.45 17.33
CA LEU A 232 -1.20 1.81 18.40
C LEU A 232 -0.48 1.90 19.75
N ASP A 233 0.85 1.74 19.75
CA ASP A 233 1.67 1.84 20.97
C ASP A 233 1.65 3.27 21.54
N LEU A 234 1.68 4.28 20.65
CA LEU A 234 1.58 5.68 21.06
C LEU A 234 0.20 5.98 21.65
N LEU A 235 -0.86 5.53 20.97
CA LEU A 235 -2.24 5.72 21.41
C LEU A 235 -2.48 5.05 22.78
N GLU A 236 -1.96 3.84 23.00
CA GLU A 236 -2.06 3.15 24.30
C GLU A 236 -1.42 3.97 25.42
N ARG A 237 -0.20 4.47 25.23
CA ARG A 237 0.49 5.28 26.24
C ARG A 237 -0.23 6.59 26.55
N GLU A 238 -0.84 7.22 25.56
CA GLU A 238 -1.62 8.44 25.73
C GLU A 238 -2.89 8.20 26.55
N ILE A 239 -3.63 7.13 26.22
CA ILE A 239 -4.85 6.74 26.94
C ILE A 239 -4.51 6.33 28.37
N GLU A 240 -3.50 5.49 28.58
CA GLU A 240 -3.08 5.02 29.91
C GLU A 240 -2.71 6.18 30.84
N ARG A 241 -1.83 7.07 30.37
CA ARG A 241 -1.39 8.23 31.14
C ARG A 241 -2.56 9.13 31.53
N SER A 242 -3.48 9.34 30.60
CA SER A 242 -4.60 10.25 30.82
C SER A 242 -5.66 9.64 31.73
N LEU A 243 -5.90 8.34 31.61
CA LEU A 243 -6.76 7.59 32.53
C LEU A 243 -6.20 7.63 33.95
N GLU A 244 -4.90 7.38 34.12
CA GLU A 244 -4.22 7.45 35.42
C GLU A 244 -4.30 8.86 36.04
N ASN A 245 -4.09 9.89 35.23
CA ASN A 245 -4.23 11.28 35.67
C ASN A 245 -5.67 11.59 36.12
N CYS A 246 -6.68 11.20 35.34
CA CYS A 246 -8.08 11.41 35.70
C CYS A 246 -8.44 10.67 36.99
N GLN A 247 -8.04 9.41 37.12
CA GLN A 247 -8.26 8.63 38.34
C GLN A 247 -7.59 9.29 39.56
N THR A 248 -6.37 9.80 39.40
CA THR A 248 -5.64 10.49 40.47
C THR A 248 -6.35 11.77 40.91
N GLN A 249 -6.84 12.56 39.97
CA GLN A 249 -7.58 13.78 40.27
C GLN A 249 -8.93 13.49 40.96
N ILE A 250 -9.65 12.46 40.52
CA ILE A 250 -10.91 12.04 41.15
C ILE A 250 -10.66 11.55 42.57
N ALA A 251 -9.65 10.69 42.78
CA ALA A 251 -9.28 10.20 44.11
C ALA A 251 -8.93 11.38 45.05
N LYS A 252 -8.14 12.35 44.55
CA LYS A 252 -7.81 13.57 45.29
C LYS A 252 -9.06 14.37 45.69
N LYS A 253 -9.96 14.63 44.74
CA LYS A 253 -11.22 15.36 45.00
C LYS A 253 -12.10 14.63 46.02
N LEU A 254 -12.29 13.31 45.85
CA LEU A 254 -13.10 12.49 46.76
C LEU A 254 -12.52 12.46 48.18
N ALA A 255 -11.21 12.30 48.32
CA ALA A 255 -10.57 12.29 49.64
C ALA A 255 -10.69 13.64 50.35
N THR A 256 -10.46 14.76 49.64
CA THR A 256 -10.67 16.09 50.20
C THR A 256 -12.13 16.29 50.63
N ASP A 257 -13.09 15.85 49.82
CA ASP A 257 -14.52 15.94 50.14
C ASP A 257 -14.92 15.07 51.35
N LEU A 258 -14.45 13.82 51.43
CA LEU A 258 -14.72 12.92 52.56
C LEU A 258 -14.15 13.49 53.87
N VAL A 259 -12.89 13.94 53.87
CA VAL A 259 -12.26 14.54 55.05
C VAL A 259 -12.96 15.83 55.48
N ARG A 260 -13.43 16.66 54.53
CA ARG A 260 -14.19 17.88 54.87
C ARG A 260 -15.57 17.57 55.47
N ARG A 261 -16.22 16.50 55.04
CA ARG A 261 -17.56 16.09 55.54
C ARG A 261 -17.48 15.41 56.90
N SER A 262 -16.40 14.68 57.19
CA SER A 262 -16.18 14.01 58.48
C SER A 262 -15.51 14.93 59.50
N SER A 263 -16.07 16.12 59.74
CA SER A 263 -15.48 17.13 60.63
C SER A 263 -15.33 16.67 62.09
N GLU A 264 -16.10 15.66 62.51
CA GLU A 264 -16.06 15.10 63.86
C GLU A 264 -15.14 13.87 63.99
N ASP A 265 -14.88 13.15 62.90
CA ASP A 265 -13.91 12.05 62.85
C ASP A 265 -13.15 12.01 61.50
N PRO A 266 -12.14 12.88 61.35
CA PRO A 266 -11.32 12.94 60.14
C PRO A 266 -10.50 11.66 59.88
N LEU A 267 -10.24 10.85 60.91
CA LEU A 267 -9.48 9.60 60.78
C LEU A 267 -10.35 8.52 60.12
N SER A 268 -11.62 8.40 60.51
CA SER A 268 -12.56 7.51 59.82
C SER A 268 -12.79 7.92 58.36
N GLY A 269 -12.93 9.22 58.09
CA GLY A 269 -13.01 9.75 56.71
C GLY A 269 -11.76 9.46 55.87
N LEU A 270 -10.56 9.47 56.48
CA LEU A 270 -9.33 9.06 55.80
C LEU A 270 -9.31 7.56 55.51
N VAL A 271 -9.70 6.72 56.47
CA VAL A 271 -9.76 5.26 56.30
C VAL A 271 -10.76 4.88 55.20
N GLU A 272 -11.90 5.56 55.12
CA GLU A 272 -12.85 5.40 54.01
C GLU A 272 -12.24 5.86 52.67
N ALA A 273 -11.56 7.01 52.63
CA ALA A 273 -10.89 7.48 51.41
C ALA A 273 -9.77 6.54 50.94
N ILE A 274 -9.03 5.93 51.87
CA ILE A 274 -8.01 4.90 51.61
C ILE A 274 -8.67 3.59 51.16
N ASN A 275 -9.82 3.19 51.71
CA ASN A 275 -10.53 1.97 51.29
C ASN A 275 -11.13 2.08 49.88
N VAL A 276 -11.50 3.29 49.46
CA VAL A 276 -12.04 3.56 48.11
C VAL A 276 -10.91 3.74 47.07
N SER A 277 -9.66 3.93 47.52
CA SER A 277 -8.50 4.14 46.66
C SER A 277 -7.56 2.94 46.71
N ASP A 278 -6.78 2.70 45.66
CA ASP A 278 -5.66 1.75 45.74
C ASP A 278 -4.57 2.32 46.65
N LEU A 279 -3.97 1.53 47.55
CA LEU A 279 -2.94 1.96 48.51
C LEU A 279 -1.72 2.59 47.80
N SER A 280 -1.47 2.21 46.55
CA SER A 280 -0.46 2.81 45.67
C SER A 280 -0.69 4.31 45.40
N LYS A 281 -1.91 4.80 45.61
CA LYS A 281 -2.33 6.20 45.40
C LYS A 281 -2.35 7.03 46.68
N LEU A 282 -1.91 6.49 47.82
CA LEU A 282 -1.80 7.25 49.09
C LEU A 282 -1.09 8.60 48.94
N PRO A 283 0.04 8.72 48.21
CA PRO A 283 0.76 9.99 48.08
C PRO A 283 -0.06 11.09 47.40
N SER A 284 -0.99 10.75 46.51
CA SER A 284 -1.84 11.74 45.82
C SER A 284 -3.08 12.13 46.64
N ILE A 285 -3.41 11.35 47.66
CA ILE A 285 -4.54 11.53 48.57
C ILE A 285 -4.15 12.37 49.80
N LEU A 286 -2.90 12.30 50.25
CA LEU A 286 -2.33 13.08 51.35
C LEU A 286 -2.07 14.55 50.92
N THR A 287 -3.13 15.25 50.55
CA THR A 287 -3.08 16.70 50.26
C THR A 287 -2.83 17.51 51.53
N ASP A 288 -2.34 18.75 51.39
CA ASP A 288 -2.11 19.63 52.54
C ASP A 288 -3.36 19.80 53.41
N ASP A 289 -4.54 19.93 52.80
CA ASP A 289 -5.82 20.00 53.51
C ASP A 289 -6.12 18.74 54.33
N VAL A 290 -5.82 17.56 53.77
CA VAL A 290 -6.00 16.26 54.45
C VAL A 290 -4.97 16.10 55.57
N ILE A 291 -3.72 16.49 55.35
CA ILE A 291 -2.65 16.46 56.36
C ILE A 291 -2.99 17.39 57.52
N ASP A 292 -3.47 18.61 57.23
CA ASP A 292 -3.84 19.57 58.27
C ASP A 292 -5.08 19.15 59.04
N ALA A 293 -6.03 18.47 58.40
CA ALA A 293 -7.15 17.83 59.11
C ALA A 293 -6.66 16.71 60.06
N LEU A 294 -5.75 15.84 59.61
CA LEU A 294 -5.18 14.77 60.44
C LEU A 294 -4.36 15.32 61.62
N ARG A 295 -3.59 16.39 61.40
CA ARG A 295 -2.83 17.07 62.45
C ARG A 295 -3.72 17.66 63.54
N LYS A 296 -4.95 18.05 63.23
CA LYS A 296 -5.91 18.56 64.22
C LYS A 296 -6.45 17.47 65.14
N VAL A 297 -6.46 16.21 64.71
CA VAL A 297 -6.94 15.05 65.50
C VAL A 297 -5.82 14.43 66.33
N LEU A 298 -4.58 14.51 65.85
CA LEU A 298 -3.39 13.97 66.53
C LEU A 298 -2.78 14.90 67.59
N LYS A 299 -3.35 16.09 67.79
CA LYS A 299 -2.99 17.04 68.85
C LYS A 299 -4.05 17.04 69.94
#